data_AF-A0A821FUT9-F1
#
_entry.id   AF-A0A821FUT9-F1
#
_cell.length_a   1.000
_cell.length_b   1.000
_cell.length_c   1.000
_cell.angle_alpha   90.00
_cell.angle_beta   90.00
_cell.angle_gamma   90.00
#
_symmetry.space_group_name_H-M   'P 1'
#
loop_
_entity.id
_entity.type
_entity.pdbx_description
1 polymer ?
#
loop_
_entity_poly.entity_id
_entity_poly.type
_entity_poly.pdbx_seq_one_letter_code
_entity_poly.pdbx_strand_id
1 'polypeptide(L)'
;DFYGWRFAYMSPILTDPRRRLENGTSDRPDLVSMTRTPDVLFQAHSAVLDTRFYIGTQFPIKYRNGAFAALHGSWNRNNGTGYKIVFIPFDHTTNRPMGYYEDFVTGFLVNPPGPDTFGLPVGLLVLKDGSLLFTDDGNNRIYQVQYNNNMTITTTAKNKSHRFVLTKLIIICSVFISFFYILQ
;
A
#
# COMPACT_ATOMS: atom_id res chain seq x y z
N ASP A 1 -7.07 8.29 22.91
CA ASP A 1 -6.03 8.95 22.10
C ASP A 1 -6.60 10.09 21.29
N PHE A 2 -5.80 11.13 21.04
CA PHE A 2 -6.24 12.32 20.30
C PHE A 2 -5.23 12.63 19.19
N TYR A 3 -5.70 12.68 17.93
CA TYR A 3 -4.86 12.85 16.74
C TYR A 3 -4.99 14.25 16.12
N GLY A 4 -5.47 15.23 16.90
CA GLY A 4 -5.43 16.64 16.54
C GLY A 4 -6.70 17.20 15.92
N TRP A 5 -7.51 16.41 15.20
CA TRP A 5 -8.72 16.93 14.53
C TRP A 5 -9.72 17.52 15.55
N ARG A 6 -10.24 18.74 15.37
CA ARG A 6 -10.14 19.67 14.22
C ARG A 6 -9.13 20.81 14.38
N PHE A 7 -8.19 20.71 15.32
CA PHE A 7 -7.33 21.82 15.76
C PHE A 7 -5.89 21.72 15.25
N ALA A 8 -5.40 20.51 14.98
CA ALA A 8 -4.09 20.26 14.39
C ALA A 8 -4.12 19.04 13.45
N TYR A 9 -3.20 19.00 12.51
CA TYR A 9 -3.00 17.89 11.57
C TYR A 9 -1.79 17.07 12.00
N MET A 10 -2.00 15.89 12.59
CA MET A 10 -0.97 14.86 12.85
C MET A 10 0.12 15.24 13.87
N SER A 11 0.36 16.51 14.16
CA SER A 11 1.36 16.96 15.13
C SER A 11 0.98 18.30 15.75
N PRO A 12 1.34 18.59 17.02
CA PRO A 12 1.07 19.88 17.65
C PRO A 12 1.61 21.10 16.89
N ILE A 13 2.66 20.92 16.07
CA ILE A 13 3.24 22.03 15.27
C ILE A 13 2.41 22.37 14.03
N LEU A 14 1.51 21.48 13.61
CA LEU A 14 0.70 21.60 12.39
C LEU A 14 -0.74 22.02 12.72
N THR A 15 -0.90 23.15 13.41
CA THR A 15 -2.21 23.72 13.75
C THR A 15 -3.07 23.97 12.51
N ASP A 16 -4.38 23.72 12.56
CA ASP A 16 -5.32 24.08 11.48
C ASP A 16 -5.35 25.61 11.31
N PRO A 17 -4.98 26.14 10.13
CA PRO A 17 -5.00 27.59 9.87
C PRO A 17 -6.37 28.23 10.09
N ARG A 18 -7.46 27.50 9.88
CA ARG A 18 -8.84 27.99 10.08
C ARG A 18 -9.22 28.19 11.55
N ARG A 19 -8.36 27.73 12.47
CA ARG A 19 -8.56 27.76 13.93
C ARG A 19 -7.52 28.64 14.62
N ARG A 20 -6.75 29.42 13.86
CA ARG A 20 -5.76 30.36 14.39
C ARG A 20 -6.43 31.68 14.79
N LEU A 21 -6.07 32.17 15.96
CA LEU A 21 -6.35 33.52 16.44
C LEU A 21 -5.38 34.52 15.79
N GLU A 22 -5.66 35.81 15.92
CA GLU A 22 -4.82 36.89 15.35
C GLU A 22 -3.35 36.85 15.82
N ASN A 23 -3.12 36.37 17.05
CA ASN A 23 -1.78 36.20 17.63
C ASN A 23 -1.04 34.95 17.08
N GLY A 24 -1.59 34.26 16.08
CA GLY A 24 -1.01 33.07 15.47
C GLY A 24 -1.20 31.76 16.24
N THR A 25 -1.80 31.79 17.44
CA THR A 25 -2.06 30.59 18.26
C THR A 25 -3.38 29.93 17.89
N SER A 26 -3.53 28.64 18.17
CA SER A 26 -4.83 27.97 18.03
C SER A 26 -5.78 28.45 19.13
N ASP A 27 -7.08 28.52 18.82
CA ASP A 27 -8.11 28.80 19.82
C ASP A 27 -8.35 27.67 20.84
N ARG A 28 -7.69 26.51 20.67
CA ARG A 28 -7.64 25.39 21.64
C ARG A 28 -6.21 24.85 21.79
N PRO A 29 -5.30 25.62 22.43
CA PRO A 29 -3.91 25.24 22.58
C PRO A 29 -3.73 23.98 23.45
N ASP A 30 -4.64 23.78 24.41
CA ASP A 30 -4.73 22.58 25.24
C ASP A 30 -4.89 21.32 24.37
N LEU A 31 -5.82 21.33 23.43
CA LEU A 31 -6.07 20.19 22.54
C LEU A 31 -4.93 19.99 21.54
N VAL A 32 -4.41 21.07 20.97
CA VAL A 32 -3.27 21.00 20.03
C VAL A 32 -2.07 20.32 20.70
N SER A 33 -1.75 20.66 21.96
CA SER A 33 -0.62 20.08 22.69
C SER A 33 -0.74 18.56 22.93
N MET A 34 -1.96 18.02 22.97
CA MET A 34 -2.22 16.58 23.15
C MET A 34 -2.21 15.79 21.84
N THR A 35 -1.98 16.45 20.70
CA THR A 35 -2.01 15.81 19.38
C THR A 35 -0.92 14.75 19.27
N ARG A 36 -1.32 13.52 18.96
CA ARG A 36 -0.41 12.42 18.65
C ARG A 36 -0.25 12.25 17.15
N THR A 37 0.96 11.87 16.74
CA THR A 37 1.23 11.42 15.37
C THR A 37 0.69 10.01 15.18
N PRO A 38 -0.09 9.74 14.11
CA PRO A 38 -0.45 8.38 13.75
C PRO A 38 0.79 7.53 13.45
N ASP A 39 0.72 6.24 13.77
CA ASP A 39 1.86 5.33 13.66
C ASP A 39 2.35 5.13 12.22
N VAL A 40 1.48 5.26 11.23
CA VAL A 40 1.83 5.20 9.80
C VAL A 40 1.07 6.29 9.06
N LEU A 41 1.80 7.05 8.25
CA LEU A 41 1.24 8.12 7.44
C LEU A 41 1.16 7.67 5.98
N PHE A 42 -0.02 7.82 5.37
CA PHE A 42 -0.20 7.58 3.95
C PHE A 42 -0.11 8.88 3.16
N GLN A 43 0.37 8.80 1.93
CA GLN A 43 0.35 9.95 1.03
C GLN A 43 -1.09 10.47 0.89
N ALA A 44 -1.26 11.78 1.06
CA ALA A 44 -2.57 12.43 1.02
C ALA A 44 -3.34 12.07 -0.27
N HIS A 45 -4.65 11.89 -0.14
CA HIS A 45 -5.58 11.47 -1.20
C HIS A 45 -5.42 10.04 -1.72
N SER A 46 -4.59 9.18 -1.10
CA SER A 46 -4.46 7.78 -1.56
C SER A 46 -5.65 6.87 -1.25
N ALA A 47 -6.62 7.33 -0.44
CA ALA A 47 -7.85 6.62 -0.09
C ALA A 47 -7.62 5.15 0.35
N VAL A 48 -7.11 4.96 1.56
CA VAL A 48 -6.96 3.61 2.15
C VAL A 48 -8.35 3.08 2.51
N LEU A 49 -8.78 1.98 1.89
CA LEU A 49 -10.14 1.43 2.09
C LEU A 49 -10.17 0.13 2.90
N ASP A 50 -9.12 -0.70 2.83
CA ASP A 50 -8.98 -1.88 3.69
C ASP A 50 -7.52 -2.07 4.12
N THR A 51 -7.34 -2.68 5.29
CA THR A 51 -6.06 -3.05 5.87
C THR A 51 -6.14 -4.44 6.49
N ARG A 52 -5.14 -5.29 6.24
CA ARG A 52 -5.11 -6.67 6.73
C ARG A 52 -3.74 -7.08 7.24
N PHE A 53 -3.67 -7.53 8.48
CA PHE A 53 -2.47 -8.17 9.02
C PHE A 53 -2.16 -9.47 8.28
N TYR A 54 -0.88 -9.72 8.04
CA TYR A 54 -0.42 -10.90 7.34
C TYR A 54 0.33 -11.85 8.28
N ILE A 55 -0.34 -12.95 8.62
CA ILE A 55 0.21 -14.06 9.41
C ILE A 55 0.53 -15.30 8.56
N GLY A 56 0.35 -15.20 7.24
CA GLY A 56 0.66 -16.27 6.31
C GLY A 56 2.17 -16.47 6.13
N THR A 57 2.54 -17.61 5.54
CA THR A 57 3.95 -17.94 5.27
C THR A 57 4.25 -18.08 3.78
N GLN A 58 3.26 -17.88 2.91
CA GLN A 58 3.44 -18.03 1.46
C GLN A 58 4.37 -16.95 0.91
N PHE A 59 4.21 -15.71 1.35
CA PHE A 59 5.08 -14.61 0.94
C PHE A 59 6.46 -14.68 1.64
N PRO A 60 7.50 -14.10 1.02
CA PRO A 60 8.84 -13.99 1.62
C PRO A 60 8.81 -13.46 3.05
N ILE A 61 9.83 -13.83 3.84
CA ILE A 61 9.92 -13.50 5.27
C ILE A 61 9.70 -12.00 5.56
N LYS A 62 10.13 -11.11 4.66
CA LYS A 62 9.96 -9.66 4.81
C LYS A 62 8.50 -9.19 4.87
N TYR A 63 7.56 -9.97 4.34
CA TYR A 63 6.13 -9.65 4.36
C TYR A 63 5.39 -10.26 5.54
N ARG A 64 6.07 -11.09 6.35
CA ARG A 64 5.44 -11.79 7.48
C ARG A 64 5.32 -10.87 8.69
N ASN A 65 4.22 -11.02 9.44
CA ASN A 65 3.91 -10.23 10.62
C ASN A 65 3.81 -8.72 10.39
N GLY A 66 3.53 -8.28 9.15
CA GLY A 66 3.16 -6.90 8.86
C GLY A 66 1.69 -6.77 8.48
N ALA A 67 1.34 -5.71 7.77
CA ALA A 67 -0.01 -5.51 7.24
C ALA A 67 -0.01 -5.09 5.78
N PHE A 68 -1.00 -5.51 5.01
CA PHE A 68 -1.29 -4.97 3.69
C PHE A 68 -2.35 -3.87 3.80
N ALA A 69 -2.28 -2.88 2.91
CA ALA A 69 -3.29 -1.84 2.78
C ALA A 69 -3.64 -1.62 1.31
N ALA A 70 -4.94 -1.50 1.02
CA ALA A 70 -5.45 -1.21 -0.31
C ALA A 70 -5.68 0.30 -0.45
N LEU A 71 -4.94 0.93 -1.36
CA LEU A 71 -5.05 2.35 -1.69
C LEU A 71 -5.84 2.46 -2.99
N HIS A 72 -7.09 2.89 -2.86
CA HIS A 72 -8.06 2.98 -3.96
C HIS A 72 -7.62 3.98 -5.03
N GLY A 73 -7.09 5.12 -4.60
CA GLY A 73 -6.63 6.17 -5.49
C GLY A 73 -7.27 7.53 -5.24
N SER A 74 -6.60 8.58 -5.72
CA SER A 74 -7.04 9.96 -5.57
C SER A 74 -7.99 10.41 -6.67
N TRP A 75 -9.17 10.91 -6.32
CA TRP A 75 -10.07 11.52 -7.29
C TRP A 75 -9.87 13.06 -7.43
N ASN A 76 -9.33 13.72 -6.40
CA ASN A 76 -9.19 15.18 -6.33
C ASN A 76 -7.75 15.61 -6.06
N ARG A 77 -6.83 15.26 -6.96
CA ARG A 77 -5.42 15.65 -6.91
C ARG A 77 -4.87 15.76 -8.34
N ASN A 78 -4.08 16.80 -8.63
CA ASN A 78 -3.53 17.03 -9.98
C ASN A 78 -2.67 15.85 -10.49
N ASN A 79 -1.83 15.30 -9.61
CA ASN A 79 -1.06 14.09 -9.88
C ASN A 79 -1.66 12.94 -9.06
N GLY A 80 -2.08 11.87 -9.70
CA GLY A 80 -2.67 10.70 -9.04
C GLY A 80 -1.76 10.10 -7.96
N THR A 81 -2.35 9.63 -6.87
CA THR A 81 -1.67 8.90 -5.77
C THR A 81 -2.54 7.75 -5.31
N GLY A 82 -1.93 6.67 -4.80
CA GLY A 82 -2.65 5.43 -4.46
C GLY A 82 -2.62 4.44 -5.63
N TYR A 83 -3.77 3.84 -5.95
CA TYR A 83 -3.92 2.86 -7.03
C TYR A 83 -2.96 1.66 -6.88
N LYS A 84 -2.89 1.10 -5.67
CA LYS A 84 -1.91 0.06 -5.34
C LYS A 84 -2.29 -0.70 -4.07
N ILE A 85 -1.69 -1.87 -3.91
CA ILE A 85 -1.57 -2.52 -2.61
C ILE A 85 -0.18 -2.20 -2.06
N VAL A 86 -0.12 -1.81 -0.78
CA VAL A 86 1.14 -1.56 -0.07
C VAL A 86 1.29 -2.50 1.11
N PHE A 87 2.53 -2.70 1.56
CA PHE A 87 2.89 -3.44 2.76
C PHE A 87 3.44 -2.50 3.83
N ILE A 88 2.96 -2.64 5.06
CA ILE A 88 3.40 -1.92 6.24
C ILE A 88 4.25 -2.90 7.05
N PRO A 89 5.58 -2.71 7.10
CA PRO A 89 6.45 -3.55 7.92
C PRO A 89 6.30 -3.23 9.40
N PHE A 90 6.43 -4.27 10.21
CA PHE A 90 6.40 -4.20 11.66
C PHE A 90 7.72 -4.64 12.22
N ASP A 91 8.15 -3.97 13.28
CA ASP A 91 9.28 -4.41 14.08
C ASP A 91 8.87 -5.62 14.91
N HIS A 92 9.56 -6.74 14.72
CA HIS A 92 9.24 -8.03 15.36
C HIS A 92 9.51 -8.06 16.86
N THR A 93 10.27 -7.09 17.40
CA THR A 93 10.61 -7.04 18.83
C THR A 93 9.57 -6.23 19.62
N THR A 94 9.11 -5.13 19.04
CA THR A 94 8.14 -4.21 19.65
C THR A 94 6.70 -4.48 19.23
N ASN A 95 6.49 -5.26 18.16
CA ASN A 95 5.19 -5.46 17.50
C ASN A 95 4.51 -4.13 17.09
N ARG A 96 5.32 -3.13 16.72
CA ARG A 96 4.85 -1.82 16.24
C ARG A 96 5.18 -1.65 14.75
N PRO A 97 4.34 -0.93 13.99
CA PRO A 97 4.67 -0.59 12.61
C PRO A 97 5.92 0.30 12.57
N MET A 98 6.72 0.17 11.52
CA MET A 98 8.00 0.89 11.39
C MET A 98 7.84 2.35 10.91
N GLY A 99 6.62 2.86 10.78
CA GLY A 99 6.35 4.25 10.38
C GLY A 99 6.25 4.51 8.88
N TYR A 100 6.43 3.49 8.04
CA TYR A 100 6.38 3.62 6.58
C TYR A 100 5.61 2.46 5.93
N TYR A 101 5.43 2.54 4.62
CA TYR A 101 4.89 1.45 3.79
C TYR A 101 5.72 1.29 2.51
N GLU A 102 5.71 0.09 1.95
CA GLU A 102 6.37 -0.33 0.72
C GLU A 102 5.34 -0.67 -0.34
N ASP A 103 5.63 -0.39 -1.61
CA ASP A 103 4.79 -0.84 -2.72
C ASP A 103 4.82 -2.39 -2.82
N PHE A 104 3.64 -3.02 -2.92
CA PHE A 104 3.50 -4.48 -3.07
C PHE A 104 2.92 -4.89 -4.43
N VAL A 105 1.73 -4.40 -4.77
CA VAL A 105 1.13 -4.56 -6.10
C VAL A 105 0.87 -3.18 -6.68
N THR A 106 1.48 -2.88 -7.81
CA THR A 106 1.42 -1.56 -8.47
C THR A 106 1.08 -1.70 -9.96
N GLY A 107 1.02 -0.57 -10.67
CA GLY A 107 0.74 -0.53 -12.11
C GLY A 107 -0.72 -0.22 -12.47
N PHE A 108 -1.58 0.05 -11.48
CA PHE A 108 -2.97 0.45 -11.75
C PHE A 108 -3.12 1.92 -12.12
N LEU A 109 -2.18 2.80 -11.76
CA LEU A 109 -2.15 4.17 -12.26
C LEU A 109 -1.29 4.21 -13.52
N VAL A 110 -1.92 4.48 -14.67
CA VAL A 110 -1.25 4.48 -15.98
C VAL A 110 -0.64 5.85 -16.26
N ASN A 111 -1.41 6.91 -16.04
CA ASN A 111 -0.96 8.27 -16.27
C ASN A 111 -1.26 9.15 -15.04
N PRO A 112 -0.24 9.57 -14.27
CA PRO A 112 -0.47 10.36 -13.07
C PRO A 112 -1.09 11.75 -13.33
N PRO A 113 -0.67 12.52 -14.36
CA PRO A 113 -1.39 13.71 -14.80
C PRO A 113 -2.70 13.35 -15.51
N GLY A 114 -3.84 13.55 -14.83
CA GLY A 114 -5.17 13.19 -15.34
C GLY A 114 -5.44 11.70 -15.15
N PRO A 115 -5.90 11.26 -13.95
CA PRO A 115 -5.72 9.91 -13.41
C PRO A 115 -6.41 8.83 -14.26
N ASP A 116 -5.72 8.41 -15.33
CA ASP A 116 -6.08 7.26 -16.13
C ASP A 116 -5.62 6.01 -15.39
N THR A 117 -6.56 5.12 -15.12
CA THR A 117 -6.36 3.99 -14.21
C THR A 117 -6.87 2.70 -14.81
N PHE A 118 -6.10 1.63 -14.62
CA PHE A 118 -6.47 0.28 -14.97
C PHE A 118 -7.22 -0.44 -13.84
N GLY A 119 -7.32 0.11 -12.62
CA GLY A 119 -8.05 -0.53 -11.53
C GLY A 119 -7.98 0.23 -10.20
N LEU A 120 -8.96 -0.05 -9.35
CA LEU A 120 -9.22 0.67 -8.11
C LEU A 120 -9.27 -0.31 -6.92
N PRO A 121 -8.15 -0.57 -6.23
CA PRO A 121 -8.11 -1.58 -5.17
C PRO A 121 -8.98 -1.21 -3.95
N VAL A 122 -9.79 -2.15 -3.45
CA VAL A 122 -10.69 -1.93 -2.29
C VAL A 122 -10.46 -2.93 -1.16
N GLY A 123 -11.08 -4.11 -1.23
CA GLY A 123 -11.12 -5.08 -0.14
C GLY A 123 -9.92 -6.01 -0.18
N LEU A 124 -9.47 -6.46 0.97
CA LEU A 124 -8.36 -7.40 1.14
C LEU A 124 -8.82 -8.64 1.91
N LEU A 125 -8.36 -9.83 1.48
CA LEU A 125 -8.56 -11.07 2.22
C LEU A 125 -7.31 -11.95 2.11
N VAL A 126 -6.79 -12.40 3.25
CA VAL A 126 -5.72 -13.43 3.27
C VAL A 126 -6.40 -14.80 3.31
N LEU A 127 -6.10 -15.66 2.34
CA LEU A 127 -6.62 -17.02 2.28
C LEU A 127 -5.83 -17.96 3.21
N LYS A 128 -6.39 -19.15 3.47
CA LYS A 128 -5.78 -20.16 4.34
C LYS A 128 -4.39 -20.62 3.88
N ASP A 129 -4.15 -20.60 2.58
CA ASP A 129 -2.85 -20.93 1.98
C ASP A 129 -1.82 -19.79 2.09
N GLY A 130 -2.21 -18.64 2.65
CA GLY A 130 -1.38 -17.46 2.80
C GLY A 130 -1.30 -16.57 1.55
N SER A 131 -2.13 -16.80 0.53
CA SER A 131 -2.24 -15.90 -0.62
C SER A 131 -3.12 -14.69 -0.26
N LEU A 132 -2.95 -13.59 -0.98
CA LEU A 132 -3.72 -12.37 -0.78
C LEU A 132 -4.72 -12.19 -1.93
N LEU A 133 -6.00 -12.13 -1.61
CA LEU A 133 -7.04 -11.63 -2.50
C LEU A 133 -7.21 -10.13 -2.32
N PHE A 134 -7.48 -9.43 -3.41
CA PHE A 134 -8.02 -8.08 -3.36
C PHE A 134 -9.06 -7.83 -4.45
N THR A 135 -9.98 -6.91 -4.19
CA THR A 135 -11.04 -6.53 -5.15
C THR A 135 -10.71 -5.23 -5.85
N ASP A 136 -11.24 -5.07 -7.06
CA ASP A 136 -11.22 -3.86 -7.86
C ASP A 136 -12.66 -3.53 -8.28
N ASP A 137 -13.21 -2.47 -7.70
CA ASP A 137 -14.59 -2.06 -7.92
C ASP A 137 -14.79 -1.34 -9.26
N GLY A 138 -13.74 -0.68 -9.79
CA GLY A 138 -13.78 -0.02 -11.10
C GLY A 138 -13.99 -0.99 -12.25
N ASN A 139 -13.53 -2.25 -12.11
CA ASN A 139 -13.62 -3.26 -13.15
C ASN A 139 -14.42 -4.52 -12.78
N ASN A 140 -15.02 -4.57 -11.59
CA ASN A 140 -15.69 -5.76 -11.06
C ASN A 140 -14.79 -7.01 -11.06
N ARG A 141 -13.54 -6.88 -10.58
CA ARG A 141 -12.54 -7.96 -10.58
C ARG A 141 -12.11 -8.34 -9.16
N ILE A 142 -11.73 -9.61 -9.02
CA ILE A 142 -11.02 -10.11 -7.85
C ILE A 142 -9.68 -10.66 -8.34
N TYR A 143 -8.60 -10.19 -7.72
CA TYR A 143 -7.25 -10.61 -8.00
C TYR A 143 -6.75 -11.53 -6.90
N GLN A 144 -5.97 -12.56 -7.26
CA GLN A 144 -5.22 -13.36 -6.30
C GLN A 144 -3.73 -13.20 -6.52
N VAL A 145 -3.03 -12.90 -5.44
CA VAL A 145 -1.59 -12.76 -5.39
C VAL A 145 -1.02 -13.99 -4.72
N GLN A 146 -0.30 -14.80 -5.50
CA GLN A 146 0.40 -15.98 -5.02
C GLN A 146 1.90 -15.84 -5.21
N TYR A 147 2.68 -16.40 -4.28
CA TYR A 147 4.13 -16.45 -4.38
C TYR A 147 4.60 -17.87 -4.70
N ASN A 148 5.13 -18.03 -5.91
CA ASN A 148 5.71 -19.28 -6.37
C ASN A 148 7.22 -19.24 -6.19
N ASN A 149 7.73 -20.01 -5.23
CA ASN A 149 9.16 -20.10 -4.94
C ASN A 149 9.92 -21.02 -5.90
N ASN A 150 9.57 -21.03 -7.20
CA ASN A 150 10.25 -21.86 -8.20
C ASN A 150 11.65 -21.31 -8.48
N MET A 151 12.58 -21.55 -7.56
CA MET A 151 14.02 -21.50 -7.84
C MET A 151 14.37 -22.68 -8.74
N THR A 152 14.18 -22.54 -10.05
CA THR A 152 14.84 -23.44 -10.99
C THR A 152 16.33 -23.12 -10.97
N ILE A 153 17.10 -23.82 -10.13
CA ILE A 153 18.57 -23.79 -10.20
C ILE A 153 18.97 -24.52 -11.48
N THR A 154 19.01 -23.81 -12.60
CA THR A 154 19.66 -24.31 -13.80
C THR A 154 21.17 -24.22 -13.58
N THR A 155 21.76 -25.29 -13.06
CA THR A 155 23.22 -25.42 -12.99
C THR A 155 23.73 -25.65 -14.42
N THR A 156 23.91 -24.58 -15.19
CA THR A 156 24.70 -24.63 -16.43
C THR A 156 25.96 -23.81 -16.24
N ALA A 157 27.04 -24.50 -15.90
CA ALA A 157 28.38 -23.98 -16.09
C ALA A 157 28.63 -23.80 -17.60
N LYS A 158 28.70 -22.54 -18.08
CA LYS A 158 29.68 -22.06 -19.06
C LYS A 158 29.45 -20.61 -19.48
N ASN A 159 30.54 -19.84 -19.37
CA ASN A 159 30.95 -18.66 -20.14
C ASN A 159 29.93 -17.56 -20.48
N LYS A 160 30.12 -16.43 -19.78
CA LYS A 160 30.16 -15.03 -20.25
C LYS A 160 29.77 -14.83 -21.74
N SER A 161 28.51 -14.49 -21.97
CA SER A 161 28.01 -13.77 -23.14
C SER A 161 26.53 -13.48 -22.93
N HIS A 162 26.18 -12.20 -22.76
CA HIS A 162 24.82 -11.73 -22.55
C HIS A 162 23.96 -11.97 -23.80
N ARG A 163 23.01 -12.90 -23.72
CA ARG A 163 21.81 -12.93 -24.57
C ARG A 163 20.61 -13.47 -23.78
N PHE A 164 19.74 -12.54 -23.37
CA PHE A 164 18.43 -12.85 -22.83
C PHE A 164 17.47 -13.12 -24.00
N VAL A 165 16.81 -14.28 -23.99
CA VAL A 165 15.72 -14.59 -24.91
C VAL A 165 14.50 -13.77 -24.48
N LEU A 166 14.04 -12.91 -25.38
CA LEU A 166 12.96 -11.96 -25.17
C LEU A 166 11.62 -12.66 -25.39
N THR A 167 10.88 -12.93 -24.31
CA THR A 167 9.41 -13.03 -24.39
C THR A 167 8.86 -11.87 -23.56
N LYS A 168 8.25 -10.88 -24.23
CA LYS A 168 7.39 -9.86 -23.61
C LYS A 168 6.43 -10.61 -22.66
N LEU A 169 6.28 -10.29 -21.38
CA LEU A 169 5.89 -8.99 -20.84
C LEU A 169 6.53 -8.77 -19.46
N ILE A 170 7.01 -7.54 -19.27
CA ILE A 170 7.80 -7.02 -18.16
C ILE A 170 7.02 -7.02 -16.84
N ILE A 171 7.49 -7.73 -15.80
CA ILE A 171 7.58 -7.28 -14.38
C ILE A 171 8.78 -8.02 -13.74
N ILE A 172 9.84 -7.29 -13.38
CA ILE A 172 10.92 -7.80 -12.53
C ILE A 172 10.43 -7.75 -11.07
N CYS A 173 9.65 -8.75 -10.69
CA CYS A 173 9.46 -9.31 -9.35
C CYS A 173 8.44 -10.43 -9.55
N SER A 174 8.81 -11.69 -9.34
CA SER A 174 7.96 -12.85 -9.60
C SER A 174 6.81 -12.96 -8.60
N VAL A 175 5.83 -12.07 -8.75
CA VAL A 175 4.50 -12.16 -8.16
C VAL A 175 3.58 -12.51 -9.32
N PHE A 176 3.24 -13.79 -9.45
CA PHE A 176 2.28 -14.23 -10.47
C PHE A 176 0.89 -13.76 -10.01
N ILE A 177 0.32 -12.80 -10.75
CA ILE A 177 -1.09 -12.42 -10.62
C ILE A 177 -1.88 -13.40 -11.49
N SER A 178 -2.59 -14.35 -10.87
CA SER A 178 -3.50 -15.24 -11.58
C SER A 178 -4.86 -14.54 -11.74
N PHE A 179 -5.33 -14.42 -12.98
CA PHE A 179 -6.67 -13.90 -13.29
C PHE A 179 -7.68 -15.04 -13.17
N PHE A 180 -8.56 -14.99 -12.18
CA PHE A 180 -9.76 -15.83 -12.14
C PHE A 180 -10.96 -15.00 -12.61
N TYR A 181 -11.50 -15.33 -13.78
CA TYR A 181 -12.85 -14.90 -14.17
C TYR A 181 -13.85 -15.81 -13.46
N ILE A 182 -14.60 -15.27 -12.50
CA ILE A 182 -15.81 -15.93 -12.01
C ILE A 182 -16.94 -15.43 -12.90
N LEU A 183 -17.31 -16.23 -13.90
CA LEU A 183 -18.57 -16.06 -14.63
C LEU A 183 -19.69 -16.44 -13.65
N GLN A 184 -20.60 -15.50 -13.42
CA GLN A 184 -21.85 -15.72 -12.72
C GLN A 184 -22.91 -16.27 -13.67
#